data_AF-A0A9Q2RRP1-F1
#
_entry.id   AF-A0A9Q2RRP1-F1
#
_cell.length_a   1.000
_cell.length_b   1.000
_cell.length_c   1.000
_cell.angle_alpha   90.00
_cell.angle_beta   90.00
_cell.angle_gamma   90.00
#
_symmetry.space_group_name_H-M   'P 1'
#
loop_
_entity.id
_entity.type
_entity.pdbx_description
1 polymer ?
#
loop_
_entity_poly.entity_id
_entity_poly.type
_entity_poly.pdbx_seq_one_letter_code
_entity_poly.pdbx_strand_id
1 'polypeptide(L)'
;MNYRIWSFRAGRALLGAFFAAGALQKITDPVPAMDLLRGMGLPAVLVWPAMVFNVAGAIALWFGPRLSLMALALAAYCMVTSVFHFLPDDPWQMTILVKNWAIAGGLLVLAGHPDAR
;
A
#
# COMPACT_ATOMS: atom_id res chain seq x y z
N MET A 1 4.19 26.56 -13.61
CA MET A 1 4.12 25.37 -14.49
C MET A 1 4.85 24.15 -13.91
N ASN A 2 6.00 24.29 -13.22
CA ASN A 2 6.81 23.16 -12.74
C ASN A 2 6.23 22.38 -11.54
N TYR A 3 5.40 23.01 -10.70
CA TYR A 3 4.94 22.38 -9.46
C TYR A 3 4.04 21.16 -9.71
N ARG A 4 3.21 21.13 -10.78
CA ARG A 4 2.32 20.00 -11.09
C ARG A 4 3.10 18.73 -11.44
N ILE A 5 4.15 18.87 -12.26
CA ILE A 5 5.00 17.75 -12.65
C ILE A 5 5.80 17.24 -11.45
N TRP A 6 6.36 18.17 -10.67
CA TRP A 6 7.15 17.80 -9.51
C TRP A 6 6.28 17.16 -8.41
N SER A 7 5.12 17.73 -8.08
CA SER A 7 4.21 17.16 -7.08
C SER A 7 3.66 15.80 -7.50
N PHE A 8 3.33 15.62 -8.78
CA PHE A 8 2.91 14.32 -9.32
C PHE A 8 4.00 13.26 -9.15
N ARG A 9 5.24 13.57 -9.58
CA ARG A 9 6.39 12.65 -9.45
C ARG A 9 6.74 12.35 -8.00
N ALA A 10 6.79 13.38 -7.15
CA ALA A 10 7.10 13.24 -5.73
C ALA A 10 6.02 12.41 -5.01
N GLY A 11 4.73 12.70 -5.26
CA GLY A 11 3.62 11.97 -4.65
C GLY A 11 3.65 10.48 -4.98
N ARG A 12 3.77 10.11 -6.27
CA ARG A 12 3.88 8.70 -6.65
C ARG A 12 5.17 8.04 -6.13
N ALA A 13 6.27 8.80 -6.04
CA ALA A 13 7.52 8.29 -5.47
C ALA A 13 7.37 7.93 -3.99
N LEU A 14 6.73 8.80 -3.19
CA LEU A 14 6.47 8.56 -1.77
C LEU A 14 5.50 7.39 -1.56
N LEU A 15 4.43 7.31 -2.36
CA LEU A 15 3.52 6.17 -2.33
C LEU A 15 4.26 4.87 -2.69
N GLY A 16 5.11 4.89 -3.71
CA GLY A 16 5.94 3.73 -4.07
C GLY A 16 6.90 3.32 -2.96
N ALA A 17 7.51 4.29 -2.27
CA ALA A 17 8.39 4.05 -1.13
C ALA A 17 7.65 3.38 0.03
N PHE A 18 6.39 3.77 0.28
CA PHE A 18 5.55 3.12 1.28
C PHE A 18 5.35 1.62 0.99
N PHE A 19 5.03 1.26 -0.26
CA PHE A 19 4.89 -0.15 -0.64
C PHE A 19 6.22 -0.90 -0.63
N ALA A 20 7.31 -0.26 -1.06
CA ALA A 20 8.65 -0.86 -1.03
C ALA A 20 9.09 -1.16 0.42
N ALA A 21 8.89 -0.23 1.35
CA ALA A 21 9.17 -0.43 2.77
C ALA A 21 8.31 -1.56 3.35
N GLY A 22 7.02 -1.62 2.99
CA GLY A 22 6.13 -2.69 3.41
C GLY A 22 6.47 -4.07 2.80
N ALA A 23 7.13 -4.11 1.64
CA ALA A 23 7.69 -5.35 1.07
C ALA A 23 8.97 -5.76 1.81
N LEU A 24 9.89 -4.79 2.02
CA LEU A 24 11.13 -5.01 2.75
C LEU A 24 10.86 -5.59 4.14
N GLN A 25 9.89 -5.01 4.87
CA GLN A 25 9.48 -5.53 6.18
C GLN A 25 9.05 -6.99 6.11
N LYS A 26 8.28 -7.40 5.08
CA LYS A 26 7.86 -8.81 4.90
C LYS A 26 9.03 -9.74 4.55
N ILE A 27 10.14 -9.21 4.05
CA ILE A 27 11.35 -9.99 3.76
C ILE A 27 12.21 -10.13 5.02
N THR A 28 12.42 -9.02 5.75
CA THR A 28 13.35 -8.98 6.89
C THR A 28 12.73 -9.43 8.20
N ASP A 29 11.42 -9.22 8.38
CA ASP A 29 10.65 -9.60 9.57
C ASP A 29 9.21 -9.99 9.19
N PRO A 30 9.02 -11.20 8.62
CA PRO A 30 7.70 -11.65 8.16
C PRO A 30 6.73 -12.00 9.31
N VAL A 31 7.25 -12.29 10.51
CA VAL A 31 6.47 -12.90 11.61
C VAL A 31 5.26 -12.04 12.01
N PRO A 32 5.38 -10.71 12.19
CA PRO A 32 4.21 -9.88 12.52
C PRO A 32 3.10 -9.96 11.47
N ALA A 33 3.44 -9.98 10.18
CA ALA A 33 2.44 -10.09 9.11
C ALA A 33 1.83 -11.50 9.03
N MET A 34 2.62 -12.54 9.32
CA MET A 34 2.11 -13.91 9.42
C MET A 34 1.15 -14.06 10.61
N ASP A 35 1.40 -13.40 11.73
CA ASP A 35 0.53 -13.45 12.91
C ASP A 35 -0.79 -12.73 12.69
N LEU A 36 -0.80 -11.62 11.94
CA LEU A 36 -2.05 -10.99 11.48
C LEU A 36 -2.89 -11.95 10.64
N LEU A 37 -2.27 -12.69 9.72
CA LEU A 37 -2.95 -13.70 8.91
C LEU A 37 -3.52 -14.82 9.79
N ARG A 38 -2.72 -15.37 10.71
CA ARG A 38 -3.17 -16.41 11.65
C ARG A 38 -4.33 -15.93 12.53
N GLY A 39 -4.28 -14.68 12.99
CA GLY A 39 -5.34 -14.06 13.78
C GLY A 39 -6.70 -14.00 13.07
N MET A 40 -6.70 -13.97 11.72
CA MET A 40 -7.92 -14.06 10.90
C MET A 40 -8.21 -15.47 10.37
N GLY A 41 -7.50 -16.50 10.85
CA GLY A 41 -7.66 -17.89 10.38
C GLY A 41 -7.13 -18.14 8.97
N LEU A 42 -6.31 -17.22 8.44
CA LEU A 42 -5.74 -17.32 7.09
C LEU A 42 -4.38 -18.02 7.08
N PRO A 43 -4.01 -18.69 5.98
CA PRO A 43 -2.67 -19.29 5.84
C PRO A 43 -1.56 -18.24 5.90
N ALA A 44 -0.59 -18.42 6.80
CA ALA A 44 0.56 -17.52 6.96
C ALA A 44 1.40 -17.34 5.68
N VAL A 45 1.38 -18.32 4.76
CA VAL A 45 2.08 -18.26 3.48
C VAL A 45 1.60 -17.12 2.57
N LEU A 46 0.38 -16.58 2.81
CA LEU A 46 -0.16 -15.44 2.07
C LEU A 46 0.66 -14.15 2.24
N VAL A 47 1.59 -14.11 3.21
CA VAL A 47 2.55 -13.00 3.34
C VAL A 47 3.42 -12.84 2.09
N TRP A 48 3.76 -13.93 1.39
CA TRP A 48 4.64 -13.88 0.22
C TRP A 48 3.94 -13.31 -1.02
N PRO A 49 2.71 -13.73 -1.39
CA PRO A 49 1.91 -13.01 -2.38
C PRO A 49 1.73 -11.54 -2.05
N ALA A 50 1.46 -11.18 -0.78
CA ALA A 50 1.32 -9.79 -0.36
C ALA A 50 2.64 -9.00 -0.50
N MET A 51 3.78 -9.63 -0.24
CA MET A 51 5.11 -9.07 -0.47
C MET A 51 5.35 -8.81 -1.96
N VAL A 52 5.09 -9.81 -2.82
CA VAL A 52 5.23 -9.68 -4.28
C VAL A 52 4.34 -8.56 -4.81
N PHE A 53 3.10 -8.48 -4.32
CA PHE A 53 2.17 -7.41 -4.69
C PHE A 53 2.69 -6.03 -4.28
N ASN A 54 3.25 -5.88 -3.07
CA ASN A 54 3.88 -4.64 -2.63
C ASN A 54 5.09 -4.25 -3.52
N VAL A 55 5.94 -5.21 -3.90
CA VAL A 55 7.07 -4.96 -4.81
C VAL A 55 6.58 -4.51 -6.19
N ALA A 56 5.63 -5.23 -6.77
CA ALA A 56 5.03 -4.88 -8.06
C ALA A 56 4.37 -3.49 -8.02
N GLY A 57 3.66 -3.20 -6.93
CA GLY A 57 3.05 -1.90 -6.68
C GLY A 57 4.07 -0.77 -6.60
N ALA A 58 5.16 -0.95 -5.86
CA ALA A 58 6.24 0.04 -5.76
C ALA A 58 6.90 0.32 -7.12
N ILE A 59 7.26 -0.73 -7.85
CA ILE A 59 7.86 -0.61 -9.20
C ILE A 59 6.90 0.11 -10.14
N ALA A 60 5.61 -0.24 -10.13
CA ALA A 60 4.62 0.41 -10.97
C ALA A 60 4.39 1.89 -10.58
N LEU A 61 4.36 2.20 -9.28
CA LEU A 61 4.28 3.58 -8.80
C LEU A 61 5.53 4.39 -9.11
N TRP A 62 6.69 3.80 -9.38
CA TRP A 62 7.88 4.55 -9.79
C TRP A 62 8.06 4.63 -11.30
N PHE A 63 7.81 3.54 -12.01
CA PHE A 63 8.23 3.36 -13.40
C PHE A 63 7.13 2.84 -14.33
N GLY A 64 6.04 2.30 -13.76
CA GLY A 64 5.09 1.49 -14.53
C GLY A 64 4.22 2.29 -15.50
N PRO A 65 3.90 1.71 -16.67
CA PRO A 65 2.75 2.12 -17.48
C PRO A 65 1.44 1.67 -16.80
N ARG A 66 0.31 2.34 -17.07
CA ARG A 66 -1.02 2.03 -16.47
C ARG A 66 -1.10 2.36 -14.98
N LEU A 67 -0.57 3.51 -14.61
CA LEU A 67 -0.50 3.96 -13.21
C LEU A 67 -1.89 3.99 -12.55
N SER A 68 -2.95 4.38 -13.28
CA SER A 68 -4.32 4.44 -12.77
C SER A 68 -4.82 3.09 -12.27
N LEU A 69 -4.66 2.03 -13.06
CA LEU A 69 -5.14 0.70 -12.69
C LEU A 69 -4.38 0.15 -11.49
N MET A 70 -3.06 0.34 -11.46
CA MET A 70 -2.26 -0.08 -10.32
C MET A 70 -2.62 0.72 -9.06
N ALA A 71 -2.83 2.02 -9.17
CA ALA A 71 -3.22 2.85 -8.05
C ALA A 71 -4.59 2.42 -7.47
N LEU A 72 -5.55 2.05 -8.31
CA LEU A 72 -6.82 1.45 -7.86
C LEU A 72 -6.62 0.12 -7.13
N ALA A 73 -5.81 -0.78 -7.70
CA ALA A 73 -5.53 -2.08 -7.08
C ALA A 73 -4.84 -1.92 -5.72
N LEU A 74 -3.88 -1.00 -5.61
CA LEU A 74 -3.17 -0.68 -4.38
C LEU A 74 -4.09 0.00 -3.36
N ALA A 75 -5.01 0.87 -3.79
CA ALA A 75 -6.01 1.47 -2.91
C ALA A 75 -6.91 0.40 -2.30
N ALA A 76 -7.44 -0.51 -3.13
CA ALA A 76 -8.25 -1.63 -2.67
C ALA A 76 -7.46 -2.53 -1.70
N TYR A 77 -6.21 -2.82 -2.00
CA TYR A 77 -5.33 -3.58 -1.11
C TYR A 77 -5.14 -2.88 0.25
N CYS A 78 -4.91 -1.56 0.28
CA CYS A 78 -4.83 -0.81 1.54
C CYS A 78 -6.14 -0.90 2.33
N MET A 79 -7.29 -0.75 1.69
CA MET A 79 -8.60 -0.87 2.35
C MET A 79 -8.85 -2.27 2.91
N VAL A 80 -8.53 -3.32 2.15
CA VAL A 80 -8.68 -4.71 2.59
C VAL A 80 -7.73 -5.00 3.75
N THR A 81 -6.46 -4.57 3.65
CA THR A 81 -5.47 -4.82 4.71
C THR A 81 -5.73 -4.00 5.97
N SER A 82 -6.49 -2.91 5.91
CA SER A 82 -6.98 -2.19 7.09
C SER A 82 -7.79 -3.07 8.06
N VAL A 83 -8.45 -4.12 7.57
CA VAL A 83 -9.28 -5.00 8.41
C VAL A 83 -8.44 -5.72 9.47
N PHE A 84 -7.19 -6.08 9.16
CA PHE A 84 -6.26 -6.70 10.12
C PHE A 84 -5.91 -5.77 11.29
N HIS A 85 -6.20 -4.47 11.17
CA HIS A 85 -5.82 -3.44 12.13
C HIS A 85 -7.04 -2.78 12.81
N PHE A 86 -8.24 -3.33 12.62
CA PHE A 86 -9.43 -2.85 13.31
C PHE A 86 -9.51 -3.45 14.72
N LEU A 87 -8.85 -2.78 15.68
CA LEU A 87 -8.87 -3.12 17.08
C LEU A 87 -9.04 -1.84 17.92
N PRO A 88 -10.29 -1.42 18.22
CA PRO A 88 -10.58 -0.12 18.83
C PRO A 88 -9.87 0.15 20.17
N ASP A 89 -9.61 -0.90 20.95
CA ASP A 89 -8.94 -0.82 22.25
C ASP A 89 -7.41 -0.70 22.14
N ASP A 90 -6.84 -0.82 20.92
CA ASP A 90 -5.41 -0.64 20.65
C ASP A 90 -5.19 0.61 19.76
N PRO A 91 -4.76 1.75 20.35
CA PRO A 91 -4.52 2.98 19.60
C PRO A 91 -3.50 2.87 18.48
N TRP A 92 -2.53 1.97 18.60
CA TRP A 92 -1.51 1.75 17.58
C TRP A 92 -2.12 1.06 16.35
N GLN A 93 -2.95 0.04 16.55
CA GLN A 93 -3.67 -0.64 15.46
C GLN A 93 -4.61 0.34 14.74
N MET A 94 -5.36 1.13 15.51
CA MET A 94 -6.24 2.13 14.93
C MET A 94 -5.48 3.19 14.12
N THR A 95 -4.27 3.56 14.54
CA THR A 95 -3.39 4.44 13.75
C THR A 95 -2.99 3.81 12.42
N ILE A 96 -2.66 2.52 12.40
CA ILE A 96 -2.32 1.80 11.16
C ILE A 96 -3.54 1.75 10.22
N LEU A 97 -4.73 1.47 10.75
CA LEU A 97 -5.98 1.47 9.98
C LEU A 97 -6.22 2.83 9.31
N VAL A 98 -6.16 3.92 10.07
CA VAL A 98 -6.38 5.28 9.55
C VAL A 98 -5.32 5.63 8.51
N LYS A 99 -4.06 5.29 8.77
CA LYS A 99 -2.96 5.46 7.80
C LYS A 99 -3.24 4.70 6.50
N ASN A 100 -3.66 3.44 6.56
CA ASN A 100 -3.98 2.66 5.36
C ASN A 100 -5.10 3.30 4.53
N TRP A 101 -6.15 3.81 5.18
CA TRP A 101 -7.22 4.56 4.50
C TRP A 101 -6.75 5.89 3.90
N ALA A 102 -5.87 6.62 4.59
CA ALA A 102 -5.28 7.84 4.05
C ALA A 102 -4.42 7.56 2.81
N ILE A 103 -3.61 6.49 2.83
CA ILE A 103 -2.83 6.03 1.67
C ILE A 103 -3.75 5.61 0.52
N ALA A 104 -4.83 4.87 0.82
CA ALA A 104 -5.84 4.52 -0.18
C ALA A 104 -6.46 5.76 -0.83
N GLY A 105 -6.79 6.80 -0.05
CA GLY A 105 -7.27 8.08 -0.56
C GLY A 105 -6.28 8.75 -1.51
N GLY A 106 -4.99 8.80 -1.14
CA GLY A 106 -3.94 9.32 -2.01
C GLY A 106 -3.80 8.55 -3.33
N LEU A 107 -3.95 7.22 -3.27
CA LEU A 107 -3.94 6.35 -4.46
C LEU A 107 -5.17 6.54 -5.35
N LEU A 108 -6.37 6.75 -4.78
CA LEU A 108 -7.57 7.07 -5.56
C LEU A 108 -7.44 8.41 -6.28
N VAL A 109 -6.89 9.43 -5.61
CA VAL A 109 -6.59 10.72 -6.24
C VAL A 109 -5.56 10.55 -7.36
N LEU A 110 -4.50 9.78 -7.12
CA LEU A 110 -3.49 9.47 -8.13
C LEU A 110 -4.12 8.74 -9.34
N ALA A 111 -5.02 7.79 -9.10
CA ALA A 111 -5.67 7.02 -10.14
C ALA A 111 -6.51 7.89 -11.09
N GLY A 112 -7.15 8.94 -10.57
CA GLY A 112 -7.91 9.91 -11.35
C GLY A 112 -7.07 11.01 -12.01
N HIS A 113 -5.76 11.06 -11.78
CA HIS A 113 -4.90 12.12 -12.31
C HIS A 113 -4.70 11.96 -13.84
N PRO A 114 -4.78 13.03 -14.66
CA PRO A 114 -4.66 12.94 -16.13
C PRO A 114 -3.36 12.30 -16.65
N ASP A 115 -2.29 12.45 -15.86
CA ASP A 115 -0.95 11.92 -16.18
C ASP A 115 -0.74 10.47 -15.71
N ALA A 116 -1.74 9.82 -15.11
CA ALA A 116 -1.65 8.46 -14.57
C ALA A 116 -1.95 7.35 -15.61
N ARG A 117 -1.78 7.61 -16.91
CA ARG A 117 -2.12 6.66 -17.99
C ARG A 117 -1.33 5.34 -17.96
#